data_AF-A0A3N4S104-F1
#
_entry.id   AF-A0A3N4S104-F1
#
_cell.length_a   1.000
_cell.length_b   1.000
_cell.length_c   1.000
_cell.angle_alpha   90.00
_cell.angle_beta   90.00
_cell.angle_gamma   90.00
#
_symmetry.space_group_name_H-M   'P 1'
#
loop_
_entity.id
_entity.type
_entity.pdbx_description
1 polymer ?
#
loop_
_entity_poly.entity_id
_entity_poly.type
_entity_poly.pdbx_seq_one_letter_code
_entity_poly.pdbx_strand_id
1 'polypeptide(L)'
;MPTGVLLRAADGEPARAAAPGGDAGATGDSAKGKHDMGEHQANRTASDTGCGAGAPDSGRGTAPDSGHRTAAVKAVKAGKYARVERERRFLLDRLPAPGAVAVARRITDRYVEGTRLRLRRVERLDTGECTYKLTQKVPVPPGEPGAVQGLITNLYLSEQEYARLRAALPGPELTKTRLSVPPLGVDVFEGPLLGLVLAEAQFETAEDAETFVPPPGCVAELTDDRHFTGGRLVRTDREELRDGLAGYGVALP
;
A
#
# COMPACT_ATOMS: atom_id res chain seq x y z
N MET A 1 -26.80 -9.80 -23.42
CA MET A 1 -25.34 -9.61 -23.27
C MET A 1 -25.15 -8.84 -21.97
N PRO A 2 -24.64 -9.42 -20.88
CA PRO A 2 -24.40 -8.61 -19.69
C PRO A 2 -23.20 -7.71 -20.00
N THR A 3 -23.41 -6.41 -19.82
CA THR A 3 -22.42 -5.35 -19.91
C THR A 3 -21.25 -5.73 -18.99
N GLY A 4 -20.05 -5.84 -19.55
CA GLY A 4 -18.86 -6.23 -18.78
C GLY A 4 -18.59 -5.21 -17.68
N VAL A 5 -18.71 -5.65 -16.43
CA VAL A 5 -18.32 -4.90 -15.22
C VAL A 5 -16.83 -4.56 -15.35
N LEU A 6 -16.50 -3.27 -15.42
CA LEU A 6 -15.11 -2.82 -15.53
C LEU A 6 -14.47 -2.88 -14.14
N LEU A 7 -14.07 -4.08 -13.73
CA LEU A 7 -13.40 -4.31 -12.45
C LEU A 7 -11.92 -3.94 -12.58
N ARG A 8 -11.44 -3.05 -11.72
CA ARG A 8 -9.99 -2.89 -11.56
C ARG A 8 -9.44 -4.17 -10.98
N ALA A 9 -8.30 -4.62 -11.51
CA ALA A 9 -7.47 -5.54 -10.75
C ALA A 9 -7.29 -4.95 -9.34
N ALA A 10 -7.45 -5.77 -8.31
CA ALA A 10 -7.36 -5.38 -6.88
C ALA A 10 -6.03 -4.71 -6.47
N ASP A 11 -5.13 -4.52 -7.43
CA ASP A 11 -3.78 -3.96 -7.32
C ASP A 11 -3.68 -2.49 -7.75
N GLY A 12 -4.77 -1.90 -8.29
CA GLY A 12 -4.80 -0.49 -8.72
C GLY A 12 -3.86 -0.16 -9.87
N GLU A 13 -3.41 -1.16 -10.64
CA GLU A 13 -2.67 -0.96 -11.88
C GLU A 13 -3.62 -0.60 -13.03
N PRO A 14 -3.25 0.34 -13.91
CA PRO A 14 -3.94 0.52 -15.18
C PRO A 14 -3.73 -0.72 -16.06
N ALA A 15 -4.79 -1.19 -16.74
CA ALA A 15 -4.67 -2.22 -17.76
C ALA A 15 -3.66 -1.78 -18.83
N ARG A 16 -2.54 -2.49 -18.97
CA ARG A 16 -1.63 -2.29 -20.11
C ARG A 16 -2.32 -2.81 -21.36
N ALA A 17 -2.58 -1.93 -22.32
CA ALA A 17 -2.95 -2.33 -23.67
C ALA A 17 -1.80 -3.13 -24.28
N ALA A 18 -2.05 -4.40 -24.64
CA ALA A 18 -1.13 -5.16 -25.46
C ALA A 18 -1.11 -4.52 -26.86
N ALA A 19 0.02 -3.93 -27.25
CA ALA A 19 0.26 -3.58 -28.64
C ALA A 19 0.42 -4.88 -29.44
N PRO A 20 -0.18 -5.01 -30.64
CA PRO A 20 0.01 -6.18 -31.47
C PRO A 20 1.46 -6.23 -31.97
N GLY A 21 2.10 -7.39 -31.78
CA GLY A 21 3.43 -7.67 -32.30
C GLY A 21 3.44 -7.65 -33.83
N GLY A 22 4.46 -7.01 -34.38
CA GLY A 22 4.86 -7.13 -35.77
C GLY A 22 6.36 -7.45 -35.81
N ASP A 23 6.68 -8.67 -36.22
CA ASP A 23 8.01 -9.13 -36.59
C ASP A 23 8.31 -8.71 -38.04
N ALA A 24 9.52 -8.21 -38.30
CA ALA A 24 10.32 -8.51 -39.50
C ALA A 24 11.65 -7.72 -39.52
N GLY A 25 12.77 -8.44 -39.37
CA GLY A 25 13.76 -8.56 -40.45
C GLY A 25 14.71 -7.40 -40.81
N ALA A 26 15.92 -7.48 -40.23
CA ALA A 26 17.21 -7.61 -40.92
C ALA A 26 17.97 -6.42 -41.56
N THR A 27 19.30 -6.52 -41.36
CA THR A 27 20.45 -6.02 -42.14
C THR A 27 21.04 -4.63 -41.86
N GLY A 28 22.31 -4.63 -41.44
CA GLY A 28 23.38 -4.05 -42.27
C GLY A 28 24.11 -2.81 -41.77
N ASP A 29 25.35 -3.04 -41.33
CA ASP A 29 26.58 -2.33 -41.71
C ASP A 29 27.19 -1.19 -40.84
N SER A 30 28.50 -1.41 -40.66
CA SER A 30 29.65 -0.62 -40.23
C SER A 30 29.57 0.91 -40.08
N ALA A 31 30.23 1.46 -39.03
CA ALA A 31 31.53 2.15 -39.18
C ALA A 31 31.98 2.93 -37.90
N LYS A 32 33.28 2.76 -37.62
CA LYS A 32 34.27 3.60 -36.91
C LYS A 32 33.89 5.03 -36.48
N GLY A 33 34.31 5.38 -35.25
CA GLY A 33 34.65 6.75 -34.83
C GLY A 33 35.44 6.75 -33.51
N LYS A 34 36.69 7.21 -33.54
CA LYS A 34 37.64 7.35 -32.43
C LYS A 34 37.52 8.71 -31.72
N HIS A 35 38.25 8.84 -30.60
CA HIS A 35 38.75 10.04 -29.91
C HIS A 35 37.81 10.70 -28.90
N ASP A 36 38.24 11.29 -27.79
CA ASP A 36 39.49 11.25 -27.00
C ASP A 36 39.19 12.03 -25.70
N MET A 37 40.04 11.78 -24.71
CA MET A 37 40.32 12.48 -23.45
C MET A 37 39.75 13.87 -23.17
N GLY A 38 39.32 14.04 -21.91
CA GLY A 38 39.13 15.34 -21.26
C GLY A 38 39.18 15.19 -19.74
N GLU A 39 40.40 15.22 -19.19
CA GLU A 39 40.68 15.39 -17.76
C GLU A 39 40.22 16.77 -17.26
N HIS A 40 39.81 16.89 -15.99
CA HIS A 40 40.37 17.92 -15.10
C HIS A 40 40.13 17.64 -13.61
N GLN A 41 41.25 17.73 -12.88
CA GLN A 41 41.50 17.66 -11.44
C GLN A 41 40.71 18.74 -10.65
N ALA A 42 40.11 18.39 -9.51
CA ALA A 42 40.64 18.51 -8.14
C ALA A 42 41.03 19.93 -7.69
N ASN A 43 40.42 20.42 -6.61
CA ASN A 43 41.18 21.14 -5.58
C ASN A 43 40.57 20.98 -4.18
N ARG A 44 41.47 20.80 -3.20
CA ARG A 44 41.24 20.68 -1.76
C ARG A 44 41.73 21.95 -1.06
N THR A 45 41.15 22.26 0.11
CA THR A 45 41.76 22.92 1.31
C THR A 45 40.63 23.02 2.35
N ALA A 46 40.64 22.43 3.57
CA ALA A 46 41.48 22.63 4.77
C ALA A 46 41.67 24.12 5.09
N SER A 47 41.49 24.70 6.27
CA SER A 47 41.45 24.35 7.70
C SER A 47 40.77 25.57 8.40
N ASP A 48 40.32 25.61 9.64
CA ASP A 48 41.16 25.68 10.85
C ASP A 48 40.28 25.93 12.09
N THR A 49 40.91 25.61 13.21
CA THR A 49 40.58 25.47 14.62
C THR A 49 40.20 26.77 15.35
N GLY A 50 39.51 26.66 16.50
CA GLY A 50 39.46 27.77 17.47
C GLY A 50 38.49 27.61 18.64
N CYS A 51 38.96 27.01 19.74
CA CYS A 51 38.33 27.02 21.06
C CYS A 51 38.33 28.43 21.69
N GLY A 52 37.28 28.76 22.47
CA GLY A 52 37.28 29.90 23.39
C GLY A 52 36.14 29.79 24.40
N ALA A 53 36.48 29.54 25.66
CA ALA A 53 35.56 29.47 26.79
C ALA A 53 35.22 30.87 27.33
N GLY A 54 33.98 31.06 27.80
CA GLY A 54 33.55 32.23 28.55
C GLY A 54 32.08 32.15 28.96
N ALA A 55 31.84 32.04 30.27
CA ALA A 55 30.55 32.26 30.95
C ALA A 55 30.86 33.14 32.19
N PRO A 56 29.88 33.71 32.93
CA PRO A 56 28.42 33.80 32.71
C PRO A 56 27.90 35.26 32.84
N ASP A 57 26.60 35.50 32.59
CA ASP A 57 25.66 36.05 33.61
C ASP A 57 24.36 36.66 33.02
N SER A 58 23.29 36.41 33.78
CA SER A 58 21.97 37.03 33.95
C SER A 58 21.26 37.79 32.81
N GLY A 59 20.08 37.27 32.44
CA GLY A 59 19.07 37.99 31.66
C GLY A 59 17.76 37.23 31.56
N ARG A 60 16.88 37.35 32.57
CA ARG A 60 15.47 36.90 32.49
C ARG A 60 14.76 37.70 31.39
N GLY A 61 14.57 37.07 30.24
CA GLY A 61 13.60 37.48 29.23
C GLY A 61 12.61 36.35 29.02
N THR A 62 11.40 36.49 29.57
CA THR A 62 10.24 35.67 29.23
C THR A 62 9.96 35.80 27.73
N ALA A 63 10.36 34.78 26.97
CA ALA A 63 9.94 34.63 25.59
C ALA A 63 8.41 34.46 25.56
N PRO A 64 7.68 35.15 24.66
CA PRO A 64 6.28 34.86 24.48
C PRO A 64 6.16 33.43 23.95
N ASP A 65 5.41 32.61 24.69
CA ASP A 65 4.95 31.30 24.28
C ASP A 65 4.30 31.43 22.90
N SER A 66 5.07 31.07 21.87
CA SER A 66 4.62 31.02 20.50
C SER A 66 3.77 29.77 20.36
N GLY A 67 2.58 29.84 20.97
CA GLY A 67 1.54 28.85 20.88
C GLY A 67 1.39 28.46 19.41
N HIS A 68 1.93 27.30 19.07
CA HIS A 68 1.77 26.68 17.78
C HIS A 68 0.28 26.40 17.68
N ARG A 69 -0.47 27.36 17.12
CA ARG A 69 -1.84 27.13 16.69
C ARG A 69 -1.74 26.02 15.66
N THR A 70 -2.10 24.81 16.07
CA THR A 70 -2.29 23.68 15.18
C THR A 70 -3.37 24.10 14.21
N ALA A 71 -2.96 24.62 13.05
CA ALA A 71 -3.89 25.01 12.01
C ALA A 71 -4.73 23.78 11.70
N ALA A 72 -6.06 23.91 11.81
CA ALA A 72 -6.97 22.83 11.48
C ALA A 72 -6.66 22.36 10.05
N VAL A 73 -6.18 21.12 9.93
CA VAL A 73 -5.85 20.54 8.62
C VAL A 73 -7.15 20.53 7.81
N LYS A 74 -7.16 21.22 6.67
CA LYS A 74 -8.32 21.24 5.77
C LYS A 74 -8.71 19.80 5.43
N ALA A 75 -10.00 19.51 5.50
CA ALA A 75 -10.54 18.20 5.14
C ALA A 75 -10.14 17.84 3.69
N VAL A 76 -9.58 16.65 3.51
CA VAL A 76 -9.25 16.11 2.18
C VAL A 76 -10.56 15.83 1.43
N LYS A 77 -10.64 16.26 0.17
CA LYS A 77 -11.80 16.04 -0.70
C LYS A 77 -11.42 15.14 -1.87
N ALA A 78 -12.39 14.37 -2.37
CA ALA A 78 -12.21 13.60 -3.60
C ALA A 78 -11.84 14.53 -4.77
N GLY A 79 -10.97 14.07 -5.67
CA GLY A 79 -10.52 14.84 -6.82
C GLY A 79 -9.33 14.21 -7.53
N LYS A 80 -8.48 15.05 -8.13
CA LYS A 80 -7.32 14.61 -8.93
C LYS A 80 -6.38 13.70 -8.13
N TYR A 81 -6.14 14.04 -6.87
CA TYR A 81 -5.11 13.40 -6.03
C TYR A 81 -5.68 12.35 -5.06
N ALA A 82 -6.91 12.54 -4.60
CA ALA A 82 -7.58 11.62 -3.68
C ALA A 82 -8.80 11.01 -4.37
N ARG A 83 -8.83 9.69 -4.50
CA ARG A 83 -9.90 8.95 -5.17
C ARG A 83 -10.79 8.26 -4.15
N VAL A 84 -12.07 8.12 -4.46
CA VAL A 84 -12.97 7.31 -3.62
C VAL A 84 -12.56 5.84 -3.74
N GLU A 85 -12.24 5.21 -2.63
CA GLU A 85 -11.98 3.78 -2.54
C GLU A 85 -13.31 3.05 -2.39
N ARG A 86 -13.66 2.21 -3.37
CA ARG A 86 -14.80 1.30 -3.29
C ARG A 86 -14.30 -0.13 -3.23
N GLU A 87 -14.55 -0.80 -2.12
CA GLU A 87 -14.08 -2.15 -1.85
C GLU A 87 -15.12 -2.92 -1.02
N ARG A 88 -15.29 -4.21 -1.31
CA ARG A 88 -15.99 -5.16 -0.44
C ARG A 88 -15.01 -6.25 -0.01
N ARG A 89 -15.13 -6.70 1.24
CA ARG A 89 -14.25 -7.67 1.88
C ARG A 89 -15.04 -8.88 2.35
N PHE A 90 -14.52 -10.07 2.12
CA PHE A 90 -15.19 -11.33 2.42
C PHE A 90 -14.25 -12.26 3.18
N LEU A 91 -14.76 -12.90 4.22
CA LEU A 91 -14.09 -14.00 4.91
C LEU A 91 -14.27 -15.28 4.10
N LEU A 92 -13.17 -15.97 3.80
CA LEU A 92 -13.20 -17.28 3.15
C LEU A 92 -12.86 -18.39 4.14
N ASP A 93 -13.51 -19.54 4.02
CA ASP A 93 -13.17 -20.74 4.81
C ASP A 93 -11.95 -21.48 4.26
N ARG A 94 -11.61 -21.24 2.99
CA ARG A 94 -10.61 -21.98 2.24
C ARG A 94 -9.84 -21.09 1.28
N LEU A 95 -8.64 -21.55 0.94
CA LEU A 95 -7.85 -20.97 -0.13
C LEU A 95 -8.50 -21.22 -1.50
N PRO A 96 -8.31 -20.31 -2.47
CA PRO A 96 -8.73 -20.56 -3.84
C PRO A 96 -7.96 -21.76 -4.41
N ALA A 97 -8.59 -22.48 -5.35
CA ALA A 97 -7.93 -23.57 -6.05
C ALA A 97 -6.68 -23.06 -6.79
N PRO A 98 -5.55 -23.79 -6.79
CA PRO A 98 -4.31 -23.32 -7.42
C PRO A 98 -4.47 -22.89 -8.89
N GLY A 99 -5.32 -23.59 -9.66
CA GLY A 99 -5.59 -23.26 -11.07
C GLY A 99 -6.38 -21.97 -11.30
N ALA A 100 -6.98 -21.37 -10.27
CA ALA A 100 -7.68 -20.10 -10.36
C ALA A 100 -6.77 -18.88 -10.09
N VAL A 101 -5.54 -19.11 -9.62
CA VAL A 101 -4.59 -18.05 -9.25
C VAL A 101 -3.82 -17.61 -10.49
N ALA A 102 -4.00 -16.36 -10.90
CA ALA A 102 -3.27 -15.78 -12.02
C ALA A 102 -1.85 -15.33 -11.62
N VAL A 103 -1.71 -14.69 -10.45
CA VAL A 103 -0.43 -14.18 -9.94
C VAL A 103 -0.45 -14.25 -8.42
N ALA A 104 0.68 -14.59 -7.80
CA ALA A 104 0.88 -14.49 -6.35
C ALA A 104 1.90 -13.41 -6.01
N ARG A 105 1.62 -12.59 -5.00
CA ARG A 105 2.48 -11.50 -4.54
C ARG A 105 2.65 -11.53 -3.04
N ARG A 106 3.88 -11.36 -2.55
CA ARG A 106 4.13 -11.07 -1.14
C ARG A 106 4.00 -9.56 -0.91
N ILE A 107 3.13 -9.18 0.01
CA ILE A 107 2.90 -7.78 0.38
C ILE A 107 3.37 -7.58 1.81
N THR A 108 4.20 -6.56 2.02
CA THR A 108 4.57 -6.08 3.35
C THR A 108 4.13 -4.63 3.48
N ASP A 109 3.21 -4.40 4.42
CA ASP A 109 2.63 -3.11 4.74
C ASP A 109 3.16 -2.62 6.08
N ARG A 110 3.78 -1.44 6.09
CA ARG A 110 4.08 -0.71 7.31
C ARG A 110 3.04 0.38 7.53
N TYR A 111 2.39 0.34 8.68
CA TYR A 111 1.42 1.36 9.09
C TYR A 111 2.13 2.43 9.92
N VAL A 112 2.35 3.61 9.33
CA VAL A 112 3.17 4.67 9.95
C VAL A 112 2.47 5.20 11.20
N GLU A 113 3.16 5.11 12.32
CA GLU A 113 2.59 5.35 13.64
C GLU A 113 2.02 6.76 13.81
N GLY A 114 0.83 6.87 14.42
CA GLY A 114 0.15 8.15 14.64
C GLY A 114 -0.36 8.83 13.37
N THR A 115 -0.34 8.16 12.22
CA THR A 115 -0.75 8.74 10.94
C THR A 115 -1.76 7.88 10.18
N ARG A 116 -2.19 8.39 9.02
CA ARG A 116 -3.02 7.68 8.03
C ARG A 116 -2.19 7.09 6.88
N LEU A 117 -0.87 7.07 7.03
CA LEU A 117 0.06 6.67 5.99
C LEU A 117 0.41 5.18 6.11
N ARG A 118 0.54 4.54 4.96
CA ARG A 118 1.00 3.15 4.85
C ARG A 118 2.09 3.07 3.79
N LEU A 119 3.24 2.55 4.16
CA LEU A 119 4.34 2.27 3.25
C LEU A 119 4.27 0.79 2.85
N ARG A 120 4.13 0.50 1.55
CA ARG A 120 3.90 -0.85 1.02
C ARG A 120 5.06 -1.27 0.12
N ARG A 121 5.56 -2.50 0.33
CA ARG A 121 6.36 -3.26 -0.63
C ARG A 121 5.52 -4.41 -1.18
N VAL A 122 5.51 -4.58 -2.49
CA VAL A 122 4.85 -5.69 -3.18
C VAL A 122 5.91 -6.41 -3.99
N GLU A 123 6.05 -7.70 -3.80
CA GLU A 123 6.98 -8.56 -4.54
C GLU A 123 6.19 -9.63 -5.30
N ARG A 124 6.40 -9.75 -6.61
CA ARG A 124 5.84 -10.84 -7.41
C ARG A 124 6.62 -12.12 -7.12
N LEU A 125 5.95 -13.19 -6.71
CA LEU A 125 6.63 -14.41 -6.25
C LEU A 125 7.27 -15.23 -7.38
N ASP A 126 6.79 -15.06 -8.61
CA ASP A 126 7.31 -15.76 -9.79
C ASP A 126 8.54 -15.07 -10.40
N THR A 127 8.65 -13.74 -10.28
CA THR A 127 9.75 -12.98 -10.89
C THR A 127 10.69 -12.29 -9.89
N GLY A 128 10.27 -12.15 -8.63
CA GLY A 128 10.98 -11.34 -7.62
C GLY A 128 10.85 -9.81 -7.83
N GLU A 129 10.11 -9.37 -8.85
CA GLU A 129 9.94 -7.96 -9.15
C GLU A 129 9.24 -7.21 -8.01
N CYS A 130 9.79 -6.07 -7.62
CA CYS A 130 9.31 -5.28 -6.50
C CYS A 130 8.68 -3.95 -6.93
N THR A 131 7.52 -3.63 -6.34
CA THR A 131 6.87 -2.32 -6.44
C THR A 131 6.71 -1.71 -5.06
N TYR A 132 6.96 -0.40 -4.94
CA TYR A 132 6.90 0.34 -3.68
C TYR A 132 5.88 1.47 -3.76
N LYS A 133 5.08 1.67 -2.69
CA LYS A 133 4.06 2.72 -2.64
C LYS A 133 3.97 3.36 -1.25
N LEU A 134 3.79 4.68 -1.18
CA LEU A 134 3.27 5.38 -0.01
C LEU A 134 1.80 5.68 -0.24
N THR A 135 0.93 5.21 0.65
CA THR A 135 -0.52 5.39 0.57
C THR A 135 -0.99 6.27 1.72
N GLN A 136 -1.89 7.22 1.46
CA GLN A 136 -2.73 7.84 2.49
C GLN A 136 -4.16 7.29 2.37
N LYS A 137 -4.72 6.81 3.48
CA LYS A 137 -6.13 6.42 3.57
C LYS A 137 -6.90 7.35 4.51
N VAL A 138 -7.88 8.08 3.98
CA VAL A 138 -8.80 8.91 4.77
C VAL A 138 -10.13 8.17 4.85
N PRO A 139 -10.44 7.47 5.95
CA PRO A 139 -11.66 6.67 6.04
C PRO A 139 -12.90 7.54 6.01
N VAL A 140 -14.03 6.97 5.58
CA VAL A 140 -15.35 7.58 5.78
C VAL A 140 -15.62 7.79 7.28
N PRO A 141 -16.47 8.77 7.65
CA PRO A 141 -16.93 8.91 9.02
C PRO A 141 -17.53 7.59 9.56
N PRO A 142 -17.40 7.32 10.87
CA PRO A 142 -18.06 6.17 11.48
C PRO A 142 -19.57 6.19 11.25
N GLY A 143 -20.14 5.01 10.94
CA GLY A 143 -21.58 4.83 10.77
C GLY A 143 -22.09 4.89 9.34
N GLU A 144 -21.23 5.13 8.35
CA GLU A 144 -21.55 4.97 6.93
C GLU A 144 -21.13 3.57 6.47
N PRO A 145 -22.07 2.60 6.34
CA PRO A 145 -21.75 1.26 5.86
C PRO A 145 -21.62 1.21 4.33
N GLY A 146 -21.02 0.12 3.85
CA GLY A 146 -21.01 -0.28 2.46
C GLY A 146 -19.66 -0.16 1.77
N ALA A 147 -19.67 -0.27 0.45
CA ALA A 147 -18.44 -0.43 -0.31
C ALA A 147 -17.53 0.82 -0.30
N VAL A 148 -18.05 2.01 0.01
CA VAL A 148 -17.22 3.24 0.07
C VAL A 148 -16.41 3.26 1.35
N GLN A 149 -15.12 2.97 1.26
CA GLN A 149 -14.22 2.86 2.41
C GLN A 149 -13.51 4.17 2.77
N GLY A 150 -13.55 5.16 1.88
CA GLY A 150 -13.01 6.50 2.11
C GLY A 150 -12.30 7.06 0.88
N LEU A 151 -11.29 7.90 1.12
CA LEU A 151 -10.41 8.42 0.10
C LEU A 151 -9.04 7.76 0.17
N ILE A 152 -8.50 7.39 -0.99
CA ILE A 152 -7.16 6.84 -1.14
C ILE A 152 -6.31 7.70 -2.07
N THR A 153 -5.07 7.93 -1.65
CA THR A 153 -4.02 8.58 -2.43
C THR A 153 -2.81 7.66 -2.45
N ASN A 154 -2.28 7.33 -3.62
CA ASN A 154 -1.09 6.50 -3.78
C ASN A 154 0.03 7.28 -4.48
N LEU A 155 1.23 7.21 -3.92
CA LEU A 155 2.47 7.68 -4.53
C LEU A 155 3.38 6.47 -4.76
N TYR A 156 3.73 6.19 -6.01
CA TYR A 156 4.71 5.16 -6.35
C TYR A 156 6.11 5.68 -6.04
N LEU A 157 6.95 4.78 -5.54
CA LEU A 157 8.29 5.10 -5.07
C LEU A 157 9.31 4.26 -5.83
N SER A 158 10.48 4.83 -6.07
CA SER A 158 11.70 4.06 -6.28
C SER A 158 12.08 3.27 -5.03
N GLU A 159 12.93 2.27 -5.20
CA GLU A 159 13.48 1.49 -4.09
C GLU A 159 14.24 2.36 -3.09
N GLN A 160 14.99 3.35 -3.57
CA GLN A 160 15.77 4.26 -2.72
C GLN A 160 14.86 5.14 -1.86
N GLU A 161 13.79 5.72 -2.45
CA GLU A 161 12.78 6.47 -1.70
C GLU A 161 12.11 5.60 -0.64
N TYR A 162 11.71 4.37 -1.01
CA TYR A 162 11.14 3.41 -0.07
C TYR A 162 12.09 3.10 1.09
N ALA A 163 13.36 2.80 0.81
CA ALA A 163 14.34 2.48 1.84
C ALA A 163 14.56 3.66 2.81
N ARG A 164 14.65 4.89 2.29
CA ARG A 164 14.78 6.11 3.12
C ARG A 164 13.56 6.34 3.99
N LEU A 165 12.35 6.25 3.42
CA LEU A 165 11.10 6.41 4.17
C LEU A 165 10.93 5.30 5.21
N ARG A 166 11.26 4.05 4.87
CA ARG A 166 11.22 2.92 5.82
C ARG A 166 12.20 3.13 6.98
N ALA A 167 13.38 3.70 6.75
CA ALA A 167 14.30 4.01 7.84
C ALA A 167 13.77 5.12 8.76
N ALA A 168 13.08 6.11 8.20
CA ALA A 168 12.64 7.30 8.94
C ALA A 168 11.25 7.18 9.60
N LEU A 169 10.35 6.33 9.05
CA LEU A 169 8.96 6.25 9.47
C LEU A 169 8.71 4.94 10.25
N PRO A 170 8.59 5.01 11.60
CA PRO A 170 8.31 3.84 12.42
C PRO A 170 6.85 3.40 12.26
N GLY A 171 6.60 2.12 12.52
CA GLY A 171 5.27 1.56 12.49
C GLY A 171 5.28 0.03 12.46
N PRO A 172 4.23 -0.64 12.95
CA PRO A 172 4.10 -2.08 12.85
C PRO A 172 3.96 -2.54 11.40
N GLU A 173 4.40 -3.77 11.13
CA GLU A 173 4.37 -4.38 9.79
C GLU A 173 3.34 -5.52 9.75
N LEU A 174 2.62 -5.60 8.63
CA LEU A 174 1.68 -6.66 8.29
C LEU A 174 2.14 -7.30 7.00
N THR A 175 2.32 -8.63 7.03
CA THR A 175 2.75 -9.40 5.86
C THR A 175 1.68 -10.40 5.46
N LYS A 176 1.46 -10.50 4.15
CA LYS A 176 0.50 -11.42 3.54
C LYS A 176 0.94 -11.83 2.16
N THR A 177 0.44 -12.96 1.70
CA THR A 177 0.49 -13.35 0.29
C THR A 177 -0.86 -13.04 -0.35
N ARG A 178 -0.86 -12.16 -1.36
CA ARG A 178 -2.04 -11.86 -2.18
C ARG A 178 -2.04 -12.72 -3.42
N LEU A 179 -3.08 -13.54 -3.56
CA LEU A 179 -3.40 -14.34 -4.73
C LEU A 179 -4.39 -13.56 -5.60
N SER A 180 -3.99 -13.17 -6.80
CA SER A 180 -4.90 -12.57 -7.78
C SER A 180 -5.77 -13.66 -8.39
N VAL A 181 -7.06 -13.64 -8.06
CA VAL A 181 -8.10 -14.55 -8.57
C VAL A 181 -9.21 -13.68 -9.16
N PRO A 182 -9.05 -13.14 -10.39
CA PRO A 182 -9.93 -12.10 -10.90
C PRO A 182 -11.42 -12.47 -10.78
N PRO A 183 -12.24 -11.55 -10.26
CA PRO A 183 -11.95 -10.14 -9.97
C PRO A 183 -11.39 -9.85 -8.57
N LEU A 184 -11.04 -10.88 -7.80
CA LEU A 184 -10.65 -10.78 -6.40
C LEU A 184 -9.14 -10.73 -6.21
N GLY A 185 -8.72 -10.04 -5.15
CA GLY A 185 -7.45 -10.30 -4.48
C GLY A 185 -7.73 -11.11 -3.21
N VAL A 186 -7.21 -12.33 -3.13
CA VAL A 186 -7.33 -13.16 -1.93
C VAL A 186 -6.05 -13.05 -1.11
N ASP A 187 -6.16 -12.50 0.09
CA ASP A 187 -5.08 -12.35 1.04
C ASP A 187 -5.00 -13.53 1.98
N VAL A 188 -3.80 -14.10 2.08
CA VAL A 188 -3.43 -15.15 3.04
C VAL A 188 -2.43 -14.54 4.01
N PHE A 189 -2.82 -14.42 5.27
CA PHE A 189 -2.01 -13.73 6.27
C PHE A 189 -1.02 -14.66 6.96
N GLU A 190 0.04 -14.07 7.51
CA GLU A 190 1.17 -14.77 8.12
C GLU A 190 1.33 -14.40 9.60
N GLY A 191 2.22 -15.11 10.30
CA GLY A 191 2.54 -14.84 11.70
C GLY A 191 1.34 -15.02 12.62
N PRO A 192 1.03 -14.06 13.51
CA PRO A 192 -0.13 -14.15 14.43
C PRO A 192 -1.47 -14.38 13.70
N LEU A 193 -1.56 -13.96 12.45
CA LEU A 193 -2.78 -14.00 11.66
C LEU A 193 -2.89 -15.25 10.76
N LEU A 194 -2.01 -16.23 10.92
CA LEU A 194 -2.00 -17.45 10.12
C LEU A 194 -3.37 -18.16 10.07
N GLY A 195 -3.87 -18.44 8.87
CA GLY A 195 -5.18 -19.07 8.67
C GLY A 195 -6.34 -18.08 8.45
N LEU A 196 -6.12 -16.78 8.63
CA LEU A 196 -7.04 -15.76 8.12
C LEU A 196 -6.91 -15.68 6.59
N VAL A 197 -8.04 -15.83 5.90
CA VAL A 197 -8.14 -15.69 4.44
C VAL A 197 -9.23 -14.67 4.10
N LEU A 198 -8.83 -13.58 3.45
CA LEU A 198 -9.75 -12.50 3.08
C LEU A 198 -9.76 -12.29 1.57
N ALA A 199 -10.93 -12.31 0.95
CA ALA A 199 -11.12 -11.86 -0.42
C ALA A 199 -11.52 -10.39 -0.44
N GLU A 200 -10.88 -9.60 -1.30
CA GLU A 200 -11.24 -8.20 -1.56
C GLU A 200 -11.61 -8.03 -3.03
N ALA A 201 -12.75 -7.37 -3.28
CA ALA A 201 -13.18 -6.89 -4.59
C ALA A 201 -13.13 -5.36 -4.60
N GLN A 202 -12.56 -4.75 -5.64
CA GLN A 202 -12.51 -3.30 -5.81
C GLN A 202 -13.36 -2.86 -7.01
N PHE A 203 -14.02 -1.72 -6.87
CA PHE A 203 -15.03 -1.26 -7.82
C PHE A 203 -14.74 0.17 -8.30
N GLU A 204 -15.07 0.46 -9.56
CA GLU A 204 -15.01 1.82 -10.06
C GLU A 204 -16.31 2.59 -9.75
N THR A 205 -17.44 1.92 -9.87
CA THR A 205 -18.78 2.50 -9.66
C THR A 205 -19.46 1.95 -8.42
N ALA A 206 -20.52 2.63 -7.96
CA ALA A 206 -21.37 2.12 -6.88
C ALA A 206 -22.24 0.94 -7.35
N GLU A 207 -22.76 1.01 -8.57
CA GLU A 207 -23.59 -0.04 -9.18
C GLU A 207 -22.85 -1.38 -9.27
N ASP A 208 -21.58 -1.36 -9.70
CA ASP A 208 -20.75 -2.58 -9.73
C ASP A 208 -20.60 -3.18 -8.33
N ALA A 209 -20.45 -2.35 -7.30
CA ALA A 209 -20.28 -2.81 -5.93
C ALA A 209 -21.58 -3.40 -5.35
N GLU A 210 -22.71 -2.76 -5.64
CA GLU A 210 -24.05 -3.18 -5.20
C GLU A 210 -24.49 -4.48 -5.87
N THR A 211 -24.20 -4.65 -7.15
CA THR A 211 -24.59 -5.83 -7.95
C THR A 211 -23.59 -6.98 -7.84
N PHE A 212 -22.42 -6.76 -7.22
CA PHE A 212 -21.39 -7.80 -7.06
C PHE A 212 -21.89 -8.98 -6.22
N VAL A 213 -21.73 -10.18 -6.77
CA VAL A 213 -22.09 -11.43 -6.08
C VAL A 213 -20.87 -11.91 -5.28
N PRO A 214 -21.01 -12.17 -3.96
CA PRO A 214 -19.93 -12.72 -3.15
C PRO A 214 -19.35 -14.01 -3.74
N PRO A 215 -18.04 -14.27 -3.56
CA PRO A 215 -17.42 -15.48 -4.09
C PRO A 215 -17.97 -16.76 -3.48
N PRO A 216 -17.91 -17.90 -4.21
CA PRO A 216 -18.10 -19.21 -3.62
C PRO A 216 -17.13 -19.42 -2.43
N GLY A 217 -17.63 -20.03 -1.35
CA GLY A 217 -16.84 -20.22 -0.11
C GLY A 217 -16.75 -18.97 0.78
N CYS A 218 -17.47 -17.89 0.45
CA CYS A 218 -17.67 -16.77 1.36
C CYS A 218 -18.44 -17.22 2.61
N VAL A 219 -17.82 -17.08 3.78
CA VAL A 219 -18.44 -17.33 5.09
C VAL A 219 -19.25 -16.12 5.53
N ALA A 220 -18.65 -14.94 5.41
CA ALA A 220 -19.25 -13.68 5.83
C ALA A 220 -18.69 -12.52 5.02
N GLU A 221 -19.52 -11.49 4.82
CA GLU A 221 -19.04 -10.20 4.35
C GLU A 221 -18.56 -9.36 5.53
N LEU A 222 -17.31 -8.90 5.44
CA LEU A 222 -16.58 -8.15 6.48
C LEU A 222 -16.29 -6.71 6.04
N THR A 223 -17.02 -6.20 5.03
CA THR A 223 -16.82 -4.86 4.47
C THR A 223 -16.90 -3.79 5.56
N ASP A 224 -17.88 -3.89 6.47
CA ASP A 224 -18.11 -2.93 7.54
C ASP A 224 -17.41 -3.29 8.86
N ASP A 225 -16.82 -4.48 8.97
CA ASP A 225 -16.13 -4.89 10.18
C ASP A 225 -14.71 -4.34 10.24
N ARG A 226 -14.54 -3.36 11.13
CA ARG A 226 -13.27 -2.66 11.36
C ARG A 226 -12.20 -3.55 11.97
N HIS A 227 -12.57 -4.65 12.64
CA HIS A 227 -11.62 -5.60 13.22
C HIS A 227 -10.74 -6.25 12.14
N PHE A 228 -11.27 -6.43 10.94
CA PHE A 228 -10.58 -7.05 9.82
C PHE A 228 -10.00 -6.05 8.81
N THR A 229 -9.92 -4.77 9.18
CA THR A 229 -9.16 -3.79 8.39
C THR A 229 -7.67 -3.97 8.63
N GLY A 230 -6.85 -3.81 7.60
CA GLY A 230 -5.40 -3.98 7.74
C GLY A 230 -4.76 -3.09 8.82
N GLY A 231 -5.31 -1.89 9.06
CA GLY A 231 -4.84 -1.00 10.12
C GLY A 231 -5.13 -1.49 11.54
N ARG A 232 -6.16 -2.33 11.73
CA ARG A 232 -6.41 -3.04 12.99
C ARG A 232 -5.60 -4.33 13.05
N LEU A 233 -5.64 -5.13 11.98
CA LEU A 233 -4.96 -6.43 11.89
C LEU A 233 -3.45 -6.35 12.15
N VAL A 234 -2.78 -5.27 11.76
CA VAL A 234 -1.33 -5.08 12.03
C VAL A 234 -0.99 -5.08 13.53
N ARG A 235 -1.98 -4.86 14.41
CA ARG A 235 -1.82 -4.89 15.88
C ARG A 235 -2.59 -6.03 16.53
N THR A 236 -3.27 -6.86 15.76
CA THR A 236 -4.09 -7.96 16.26
C THR A 236 -3.22 -9.16 16.58
N ASP A 237 -3.38 -9.69 17.79
CA ASP A 237 -2.71 -10.93 18.19
C ASP A 237 -3.55 -12.18 17.86
N ARG A 238 -3.02 -13.35 18.22
CA ARG A 238 -3.63 -14.64 17.90
C ARG A 238 -4.95 -14.87 18.63
N GLU A 239 -5.07 -14.40 19.86
CA GLU A 239 -6.26 -14.60 20.70
C GLU A 239 -7.37 -13.66 20.23
N GLU A 240 -7.06 -12.38 20.03
CA GLU A 240 -7.99 -11.40 19.46
C GLU A 240 -8.52 -11.84 18.08
N LEU A 241 -7.65 -12.40 17.22
CA LEU A 241 -8.10 -12.93 15.93
C LEU A 241 -9.05 -14.12 16.11
N ARG A 242 -8.75 -15.04 17.04
CA ARG A 242 -9.58 -16.21 17.30
C ARG A 242 -10.98 -15.78 17.74
N ASP A 243 -11.06 -14.85 18.68
CA ASP A 243 -12.32 -14.35 19.20
C ASP A 243 -13.13 -13.62 18.13
N GLY A 244 -12.46 -12.81 17.30
CA GLY A 244 -13.09 -12.15 16.15
C GLY A 244 -13.66 -13.14 15.14
N LEU A 245 -12.97 -14.24 14.86
CA LEU A 245 -13.41 -15.27 13.91
C LEU A 245 -14.49 -16.20 14.49
N ALA A 246 -14.50 -16.41 15.81
CA ALA A 246 -15.52 -17.22 16.49
C ALA A 246 -16.93 -16.67 16.27
N GLY A 247 -17.09 -15.34 16.17
CA GLY A 247 -18.34 -14.69 15.82
C GLY A 247 -18.91 -15.08 14.44
N TYR A 248 -18.06 -15.61 13.56
CA TYR A 248 -18.42 -16.06 12.21
C TYR A 248 -18.39 -17.59 12.07
N GLY A 249 -18.20 -18.33 13.17
CA GLY A 249 -18.14 -19.79 13.15
C GLY A 249 -16.87 -20.36 12.48
N VAL A 250 -15.82 -19.56 12.33
CA VAL A 250 -14.54 -19.99 11.77
C VAL A 250 -13.56 -20.30 12.89
N ALA A 251 -13.09 -21.56 12.95
CA ALA A 251 -12.02 -21.95 13.85
C ALA A 251 -10.66 -21.78 13.18
N LEU A 252 -9.74 -21.11 13.87
CA LEU A 252 -8.35 -21.07 13.45
C LEU A 252 -7.69 -22.44 13.63
N PRO A 253 -6.78 -22.85 12.72
CA PRO A 253 -5.95 -24.03 12.92
C PRO A 253 -5.00 -23.87 14.12
#